data_AF-A0A8J4RS22-F1
#
_entry.id   AF-A0A8J4RS22-F1
#
_cell.length_a   1.000
_cell.length_b   1.000
_cell.length_c   1.000
_cell.angle_alpha   90.00
_cell.angle_beta   90.00
_cell.angle_gamma   90.00
#
_symmetry.space_group_name_H-M   'P 1'
#
loop_
_entity.id
_entity.type
_entity.pdbx_description
1 polymer ?
#
loop_
_entity_poly.entity_id
_entity_poly.type
_entity_poly.pdbx_seq_one_letter_code
_entity_poly.pdbx_strand_id
1 'polypeptide(L)'
;MSESEAKSGGSDATSVSYLHNLITISEAKEKSADIVAKDCRRKAAEYRSQAARIREILESVGLAQESLPSNVVGSAQVLANVSNLLNIRDTELSSFLVAMGDISLRKTGVEEKRAKVQKESKILLDFTRKAISRLTYLKRTLAQLEDDVAPCEAQMENWKTNLQVMAAKERQYLQQCANYKSVLNRVGYAPEISHGMLVEMDEHRKELEKKTKPILETLRSYQDLPPDKALAALAIEDKKRQYAAAEKYLEDVLHSALSTSE
;
A
#
# COMPACT_ATOMS: atom_id res chain seq x y z
N MET A 1 -6.74 4.09 63.27
CA MET A 1 -7.42 2.95 62.63
C MET A 1 -8.76 2.79 63.34
N SER A 2 -9.69 3.75 63.26
CA SER A 2 -10.34 4.32 62.07
C SER A 2 -11.29 3.32 61.41
N GLU A 3 -12.58 3.58 61.62
CA GLU A 3 -13.72 3.30 60.75
C GLU A 3 -14.02 1.84 60.39
N SER A 4 -15.00 1.22 61.08
CA SER A 4 -15.92 0.26 60.44
C SER A 4 -17.13 -0.15 61.33
N GLU A 5 -17.74 0.76 62.08
CA GLU A 5 -19.01 0.47 62.80
C GLU A 5 -20.03 1.59 62.57
N ALA A 6 -20.44 1.80 61.33
CA ALA A 6 -21.59 2.66 61.00
C ALA A 6 -22.07 2.42 59.56
N LYS A 7 -22.50 1.19 59.23
CA LYS A 7 -23.14 0.92 57.91
C LYS A 7 -23.99 -0.35 57.93
N SER A 8 -25.02 -0.36 58.77
CA SER A 8 -26.10 -1.38 58.70
C SER A 8 -27.48 -0.78 58.96
N GLY A 9 -27.63 0.19 59.87
CA GLY A 9 -28.94 0.80 60.19
C GLY A 9 -29.51 1.80 59.17
N GLY A 10 -28.72 2.28 58.19
CA GLY A 10 -29.17 3.27 57.19
C GLY A 10 -29.87 2.68 55.96
N SER A 11 -29.70 1.37 55.71
CA SER A 11 -30.27 0.67 54.55
C SER A 11 -31.72 0.22 54.80
N ASP A 12 -32.07 -0.08 56.05
CA ASP A 12 -33.40 -0.61 56.38
C ASP A 12 -34.46 0.50 56.42
N ALA A 13 -34.13 1.68 56.99
CA ALA A 13 -35.05 2.82 57.01
C ALA A 13 -35.35 3.37 55.61
N THR A 14 -34.34 3.40 54.73
CA THR A 14 -34.50 3.81 53.32
C THR A 14 -35.29 2.78 52.52
N SER A 15 -35.06 1.48 52.74
CA SER A 15 -35.85 0.39 52.16
C SER A 15 -37.33 0.44 52.60
N VAL A 16 -37.60 0.64 53.90
CA VAL A 16 -38.96 0.78 54.44
C VAL A 16 -39.67 2.01 53.86
N SER A 17 -38.98 3.14 53.72
CA SER A 17 -39.56 4.34 53.09
C SER A 17 -39.90 4.12 51.61
N TYR A 18 -39.05 3.39 50.88
CA TYR A 18 -39.29 3.03 49.48
C TYR A 18 -40.48 2.08 49.34
N LEU A 19 -40.58 1.06 50.19
CA LEU A 19 -41.72 0.14 50.22
C LEU A 19 -43.03 0.86 50.59
N HIS A 20 -42.99 1.77 51.56
CA HIS A 20 -44.17 2.58 51.92
C HIS A 20 -44.62 3.47 50.75
N ASN A 21 -43.68 4.10 50.04
CA ASN A 21 -43.98 4.86 48.83
C ASN A 21 -44.55 3.98 47.72
N LEU A 22 -44.02 2.77 47.54
CA LEU A 22 -44.52 1.81 46.56
C LEU A 22 -45.96 1.36 46.89
N ILE A 23 -46.25 1.08 48.16
CA ILE A 23 -47.60 0.73 48.64
C ILE A 23 -48.55 1.90 48.37
N THR A 24 -48.17 3.12 48.75
CA THR A 24 -49.01 4.31 48.54
C THR A 24 -49.33 4.53 47.05
N ILE A 25 -48.33 4.35 46.17
CA ILE A 25 -48.51 4.42 44.72
C ILE A 25 -49.41 3.29 44.21
N SER A 26 -49.24 2.07 44.74
CA SER A 26 -50.07 0.91 44.36
C SER A 26 -51.53 1.09 44.76
N GLU A 27 -51.80 1.57 45.97
CA GLU A 27 -53.15 1.85 46.46
C GLU A 27 -53.82 2.97 45.67
N ALA A 28 -53.07 4.02 45.32
CA ALA A 28 -53.57 5.10 44.48
C ALA A 28 -53.94 4.58 43.08
N LYS A 29 -53.11 3.71 42.50
CA LYS A 29 -53.40 3.05 41.22
C LYS A 29 -54.60 2.12 41.30
N GLU A 30 -54.73 1.34 42.36
CA GLU A 30 -55.86 0.43 42.59
C GLU A 30 -57.18 1.21 42.72
N LYS A 31 -57.19 2.29 43.51
CA LYS A 31 -58.35 3.19 43.63
C LYS A 31 -58.72 3.82 42.30
N SER A 32 -57.74 4.28 41.52
CA SER A 32 -57.98 4.82 40.17
C SER A 32 -58.55 3.76 39.23
N ALA A 33 -58.03 2.53 39.28
CA ALA A 33 -58.51 1.43 38.45
C ALA A 33 -59.93 1.04 38.82
N ASP A 34 -60.28 1.00 40.11
CA ASP A 34 -61.64 0.70 40.57
C ASP A 34 -62.66 1.77 40.15
N ILE A 35 -62.29 3.06 40.20
CA ILE A 35 -63.14 4.15 39.71
C ILE A 35 -63.41 3.98 38.21
N VAL A 36 -62.36 3.73 37.40
CA VAL A 36 -62.51 3.49 35.96
C VAL A 36 -63.36 2.25 35.69
N ALA A 37 -63.16 1.17 36.44
CA ALA A 37 -63.96 -0.05 36.31
C ALA A 37 -65.45 0.20 36.62
N LYS A 38 -65.76 0.96 37.67
CA LYS A 38 -67.13 1.38 38.02
C LYS A 38 -67.76 2.23 36.91
N ASP A 39 -67.03 3.20 36.37
CA ASP A 39 -67.52 4.05 35.28
C ASP A 39 -67.79 3.24 33.99
N CYS A 40 -66.88 2.34 33.62
CA CYS A 40 -67.07 1.41 32.49
C CYS A 40 -68.29 0.52 32.68
N ARG A 41 -68.50 -0.04 33.89
CA ARG A 41 -69.69 -0.85 34.19
C ARG A 41 -70.98 -0.05 34.05
N ARG A 42 -71.00 1.18 34.57
CA ARG A 42 -72.15 2.09 34.46
C ARG A 42 -72.47 2.44 33.01
N LYS A 43 -71.46 2.89 32.24
CA LYS A 43 -71.62 3.17 30.80
C LYS A 43 -72.11 1.95 30.04
N ALA A 44 -71.57 0.77 30.31
CA ALA A 44 -72.02 -0.47 29.67
C ALA A 44 -73.48 -0.80 30.02
N ALA A 45 -73.95 -0.51 31.24
CA ALA A 45 -75.35 -0.67 31.60
C ALA A 45 -76.24 0.33 30.84
N GLU A 46 -75.85 1.60 30.78
CA GLU A 46 -76.56 2.65 30.03
C GLU A 46 -76.68 2.30 28.54
N TYR A 47 -75.57 1.87 27.90
CA TYR A 47 -75.58 1.44 26.50
C TYR A 47 -76.48 0.21 26.27
N ARG A 48 -76.49 -0.77 27.20
CA ARG A 48 -77.39 -1.92 27.09
C ARG A 48 -78.86 -1.51 27.21
N SER A 49 -79.21 -0.62 28.15
CA SER A 49 -80.57 -0.12 28.27
C SER A 49 -81.02 0.66 27.04
N GLN A 50 -80.13 1.49 26.48
CA GLN A 50 -80.43 2.24 25.28
C GLN A 50 -80.58 1.33 24.05
N ALA A 51 -79.74 0.30 23.92
CA ALA A 51 -79.86 -0.69 22.86
C ALA A 51 -81.18 -1.48 22.97
N ALA A 52 -81.62 -1.83 24.18
CA ALA A 52 -82.92 -2.46 24.41
C ALA A 52 -84.08 -1.53 24.00
N ARG A 53 -84.03 -0.26 24.41
CA ARG A 53 -85.03 0.76 24.02
C ARG A 53 -85.11 0.95 22.50
N ILE A 54 -83.97 1.04 21.81
CA ILE A 54 -83.93 1.18 20.35
C ILE A 54 -84.54 -0.06 19.68
N ARG A 55 -84.23 -1.27 20.18
CA ARG A 55 -84.79 -2.52 19.67
C ARG A 55 -86.32 -2.55 19.79
N GLU A 56 -86.86 -2.19 20.95
CA GLU A 56 -88.30 -2.12 21.18
C GLU A 56 -88.99 -1.11 20.24
N ILE A 57 -88.38 0.07 20.03
CA ILE A 57 -88.89 1.07 19.07
C ILE A 57 -88.90 0.49 17.64
N LEU A 58 -87.82 -0.17 17.22
CA LEU A 58 -87.75 -0.77 15.87
C LEU A 58 -88.80 -1.88 15.70
N GLU A 59 -89.00 -2.72 16.71
CA GLU A 59 -90.06 -3.73 16.73
C GLU A 59 -91.45 -3.10 16.59
N SER A 60 -91.72 -2.00 17.32
CA SER A 60 -93.01 -1.30 17.27
C SER A 60 -93.37 -0.71 15.90
N VAL A 61 -92.36 -0.43 15.06
CA VAL A 61 -92.52 0.11 13.69
C VAL A 61 -92.36 -0.99 12.62
N GLY A 62 -92.21 -2.25 13.01
CA GLY A 62 -92.05 -3.38 12.08
C GLY A 62 -90.64 -3.54 11.47
N LEU A 63 -89.66 -2.80 11.98
CA LEU A 63 -88.25 -2.84 11.58
C LEU A 63 -87.40 -3.75 12.48
N ALA A 64 -88.01 -4.80 13.03
CA ALA A 64 -87.29 -5.80 13.80
C ALA A 64 -86.20 -6.45 12.94
N GLN A 65 -85.06 -6.81 13.54
CA GLN A 65 -83.97 -7.46 12.80
C GLN A 65 -84.43 -8.75 12.09
N GLU A 66 -85.31 -9.50 12.73
CA GLU A 66 -85.89 -10.76 12.22
C GLU A 66 -86.87 -10.54 11.05
N SER A 67 -87.47 -9.35 10.93
CA SER A 67 -88.42 -9.03 9.84
C SER A 67 -87.74 -8.41 8.62
N LEU A 68 -86.45 -8.08 8.70
CA LEU A 68 -85.71 -7.46 7.62
C LEU A 68 -85.08 -8.51 6.67
N PRO A 69 -85.03 -8.22 5.36
CA PRO A 69 -84.26 -9.02 4.42
C PRO A 69 -82.78 -9.13 4.82
N SER A 70 -82.19 -10.32 4.65
CA SER A 70 -80.81 -10.63 5.09
C SER A 70 -79.73 -9.72 4.46
N ASN A 71 -79.95 -9.25 3.23
CA ASN A 71 -79.08 -8.28 2.56
C ASN A 71 -79.09 -6.90 3.23
N VAL A 72 -80.24 -6.46 3.77
CA VAL A 72 -80.37 -5.19 4.49
C VAL A 72 -79.64 -5.27 5.83
N VAL A 73 -79.85 -6.36 6.57
CA VAL A 73 -79.14 -6.64 7.83
C VAL A 73 -77.63 -6.69 7.61
N GLY A 74 -77.16 -7.41 6.58
CA GLY A 74 -75.74 -7.47 6.23
C GLY A 74 -75.15 -6.10 5.87
N SER A 75 -75.87 -5.30 5.08
CA SER A 75 -75.42 -3.96 4.68
C SER A 75 -75.33 -3.01 5.87
N ALA A 76 -76.34 -3.01 6.76
CA ALA A 76 -76.34 -2.21 7.98
C ALA A 76 -75.20 -2.61 8.92
N GLN A 77 -74.92 -3.91 9.06
CA GLN A 77 -73.80 -4.40 9.86
C GLN A 77 -72.45 -3.95 9.31
N VAL A 78 -72.24 -4.01 7.99
CA VAL A 78 -71.02 -3.50 7.35
C VAL A 78 -70.88 -2.00 7.61
N LEU A 79 -71.95 -1.23 7.44
CA LEU A 79 -71.93 0.21 7.63
C LEU A 79 -71.64 0.60 9.10
N ALA A 80 -72.22 -0.13 10.06
CA ALA A 80 -71.91 0.03 11.49
C ALA A 80 -70.45 -0.33 11.80
N ASN A 81 -69.92 -1.40 11.23
CA ASN A 81 -68.52 -1.81 11.41
C ASN A 81 -67.55 -0.78 10.84
N VAL A 82 -67.82 -0.27 9.63
CA VAL A 82 -67.00 0.78 9.00
C VAL A 82 -67.12 2.09 9.78
N SER A 83 -68.31 2.46 10.25
CA SER A 83 -68.52 3.64 11.10
C SER A 83 -67.67 3.56 12.38
N ASN A 84 -67.71 2.41 13.06
CA ASN A 84 -66.89 2.16 14.26
C ASN A 84 -65.38 2.22 13.95
N LEU A 85 -64.94 1.67 12.82
CA LEU A 85 -63.53 1.70 12.41
C LEU A 85 -63.05 3.12 12.08
N LEU A 86 -63.91 3.91 11.44
CA LEU A 86 -63.66 5.32 11.10
C LEU A 86 -63.95 6.27 12.27
N ASN A 87 -64.46 5.75 13.40
CA ASN A 87 -64.91 6.52 14.57
C ASN A 87 -65.94 7.60 14.21
N ILE A 88 -66.88 7.26 13.33
CA ILE A 88 -68.01 8.10 12.92
C ILE A 88 -69.20 7.79 13.83
N ARG A 89 -70.03 8.80 14.10
CA ARG A 89 -71.20 8.68 15.01
C ARG A 89 -72.54 8.86 14.29
N ASP A 90 -72.50 9.25 13.03
CA ASP A 90 -73.66 9.43 12.16
C ASP A 90 -73.65 8.37 11.05
N THR A 91 -74.69 8.40 10.22
CA THR A 91 -74.80 7.60 9.00
C THR A 91 -74.68 8.47 7.75
N GLU A 92 -74.06 9.65 7.85
CA GLU A 92 -73.96 10.60 6.74
C GLU A 92 -72.81 10.24 5.80
N LEU A 93 -73.11 10.15 4.50
CA LEU A 93 -72.11 9.82 3.49
C LEU A 93 -70.91 10.79 3.49
N SER A 94 -71.16 12.08 3.75
CA SER A 94 -70.14 13.12 3.90
C SER A 94 -69.10 12.75 4.97
N SER A 95 -69.54 12.34 6.16
CA SER A 95 -68.68 11.93 7.27
C SER A 95 -67.81 10.74 6.89
N PHE A 96 -68.37 9.74 6.20
CA PHE A 96 -67.60 8.60 5.69
C PHE A 96 -66.56 9.02 4.66
N LEU A 97 -66.93 9.86 3.69
CA LEU A 97 -66.02 10.32 2.64
C LEU A 97 -64.83 11.12 3.20
N VAL A 98 -65.08 12.00 4.18
CA VAL A 98 -64.02 12.77 4.85
C VAL A 98 -63.09 11.83 5.62
N ALA A 99 -63.62 10.94 6.46
CA ALA A 99 -62.79 10.03 7.26
C ALA A 99 -61.98 9.05 6.40
N MET A 100 -62.56 8.55 5.31
CA MET A 100 -61.84 7.72 4.33
C MET A 100 -60.76 8.52 3.60
N GLY A 101 -61.03 9.78 3.24
CA GLY A 101 -60.05 10.69 2.66
C GLY A 101 -58.87 10.93 3.59
N ASP A 102 -59.13 11.22 4.86
CA ASP A 102 -58.11 11.44 5.90
C ASP A 102 -57.25 10.20 6.13
N ILE A 103 -57.85 9.00 6.19
CA ILE A 103 -57.09 7.75 6.29
C ILE A 103 -56.26 7.51 5.04
N SER A 104 -56.81 7.76 3.86
CA SER A 104 -56.10 7.57 2.59
C SER A 104 -54.88 8.50 2.50
N LEU A 105 -55.03 9.76 2.88
CA LEU A 105 -53.93 10.73 2.91
C LEU A 105 -52.88 10.37 3.97
N ARG A 106 -53.29 9.92 5.15
CA ARG A 106 -52.35 9.42 6.16
C ARG A 106 -51.61 8.18 5.68
N LYS A 107 -52.29 7.26 5.00
CA LYS A 107 -51.69 6.05 4.42
C LYS A 107 -50.61 6.42 3.41
N THR A 108 -50.90 7.29 2.44
CA THR A 108 -49.92 7.71 1.44
C THR A 108 -48.72 8.43 2.09
N GLY A 109 -48.96 9.30 3.07
CA GLY A 109 -47.88 9.97 3.80
C GLY A 109 -46.98 9.00 4.61
N VAL A 110 -47.54 7.92 5.16
CA VAL A 110 -46.77 6.87 5.83
C VAL A 110 -45.98 6.04 4.82
N GLU A 111 -46.58 5.69 3.68
CA GLU A 111 -45.92 4.95 2.61
C GLU A 111 -44.73 5.74 2.02
N GLU A 112 -44.88 7.04 1.80
CA GLU A 112 -43.81 7.92 1.34
C GLU A 112 -42.65 7.98 2.34
N LYS A 113 -42.94 8.20 3.63
CA LYS A 113 -41.92 8.19 4.69
C LYS A 113 -41.20 6.84 4.76
N ARG A 114 -41.95 5.73 4.64
CA ARG A 114 -41.38 4.38 4.62
C ARG A 114 -40.46 4.18 3.41
N ALA A 115 -40.85 4.64 2.24
CA ALA A 115 -40.03 4.57 1.03
C ALA A 115 -38.74 5.40 1.17
N LYS A 116 -38.83 6.60 1.75
CA LYS A 116 -37.66 7.46 2.04
C LYS A 116 -36.69 6.79 2.99
N VAL A 117 -37.17 6.31 4.14
CA VAL A 117 -36.35 5.58 5.13
C VAL A 117 -35.73 4.33 4.53
N GLN A 118 -36.46 3.59 3.69
CA GLN A 118 -35.92 2.41 3.01
C GLN A 118 -34.78 2.77 2.05
N LYS A 119 -34.90 3.89 1.32
CA LYS A 119 -33.84 4.39 0.43
C LYS A 119 -32.61 4.82 1.21
N GLU A 120 -32.79 5.59 2.28
CA GLU A 120 -31.69 6.04 3.16
C GLU A 120 -30.98 4.85 3.82
N SER A 121 -31.73 3.87 4.32
CA SER A 121 -31.21 2.63 4.89
C SER A 121 -30.34 1.88 3.89
N LYS A 122 -30.79 1.73 2.63
CA LYS A 122 -30.02 1.09 1.56
C LYS A 122 -28.69 1.81 1.31
N ILE A 123 -28.73 3.14 1.21
CA ILE A 123 -27.53 3.97 1.01
C ILE A 123 -26.55 3.79 2.17
N LEU A 124 -27.05 3.82 3.41
CA LEU A 124 -26.22 3.68 4.60
C LEU A 124 -25.58 2.29 4.69
N LEU A 125 -26.31 1.23 4.33
CA LEU A 125 -25.78 -0.13 4.26
C LEU A 125 -24.65 -0.24 3.21
N ASP A 126 -24.81 0.40 2.05
CA ASP A 126 -23.77 0.40 1.01
C ASP A 126 -22.50 1.15 1.47
N PHE A 127 -22.64 2.29 2.15
CA PHE A 127 -21.51 2.97 2.78
C PHE A 127 -20.83 2.11 3.85
N THR A 128 -21.62 1.44 4.69
CA THR A 128 -21.10 0.56 5.74
C THR A 128 -20.31 -0.61 5.15
N ARG A 129 -20.82 -1.25 4.09
CA ARG A 129 -20.09 -2.31 3.37
C ARG A 129 -18.77 -1.81 2.80
N LYS A 130 -18.75 -0.63 2.17
CA LYS A 130 -17.54 -0.01 1.63
C LYS A 130 -16.52 0.31 2.73
N ALA A 131 -16.98 0.80 3.89
CA ALA A 131 -16.12 1.06 5.03
C ALA A 131 -15.50 -0.22 5.58
N ILE A 132 -16.30 -1.30 5.73
CA ILE A 132 -15.82 -2.61 6.19
C ILE A 132 -14.78 -3.21 5.23
N SER A 133 -15.01 -3.14 3.91
CA SER A 133 -14.05 -3.66 2.94
C SER A 133 -12.73 -2.88 2.97
N ARG A 134 -12.80 -1.55 3.09
CA ARG A 134 -11.61 -0.70 3.23
C ARG A 134 -10.85 -0.97 4.53
N LEU A 135 -11.57 -1.13 5.65
CA LEU A 135 -10.97 -1.47 6.93
C LEU A 135 -10.25 -2.82 6.87
N THR A 136 -10.89 -3.82 6.26
CA THR A 136 -10.30 -5.16 6.09
C THR A 136 -9.03 -5.11 5.25
N TYR A 137 -9.05 -4.32 4.16
CA TYR A 137 -7.87 -4.11 3.33
C TYR A 137 -6.72 -3.46 4.12
N LEU A 138 -7.01 -2.37 4.84
CA LEU A 138 -6.02 -1.66 5.65
C LEU A 138 -5.41 -2.55 6.73
N LYS A 139 -6.23 -3.36 7.41
CA LYS A 139 -5.73 -4.33 8.40
C LYS A 139 -4.77 -5.34 7.79
N ARG A 140 -5.05 -5.84 6.58
CA ARG A 140 -4.15 -6.75 5.87
C ARG A 140 -2.83 -6.08 5.50
N THR A 141 -2.89 -4.86 4.97
CA THR A 141 -1.67 -4.10 4.62
C THR A 141 -0.82 -3.79 5.85
N LEU A 142 -1.44 -3.43 6.96
CA LEU A 142 -0.74 -3.19 8.22
C LEU A 142 -0.05 -4.46 8.72
N ALA A 143 -0.74 -5.61 8.72
CA ALA A 143 -0.14 -6.88 9.12
C ALA A 143 1.07 -7.24 8.23
N GLN A 144 0.98 -7.04 6.91
CA GLN A 144 2.11 -7.27 6.01
C GLN A 144 3.30 -6.35 6.32
N LEU A 145 3.03 -5.06 6.58
CA LEU A 145 4.09 -4.12 6.93
C LEU A 145 4.73 -4.47 8.27
N GLU A 146 3.96 -4.92 9.26
CA GLU A 146 4.48 -5.39 10.55
C GLU A 146 5.38 -6.63 10.37
N ASP A 147 4.98 -7.58 9.53
CA ASP A 147 5.77 -8.77 9.20
C ASP A 147 7.08 -8.40 8.47
N ASP A 148 7.07 -7.35 7.64
CA ASP A 148 8.22 -6.88 6.87
C ASP A 148 9.24 -6.08 7.70
N VAL A 149 8.89 -5.61 8.92
CA VAL A 149 9.82 -4.83 9.77
C VAL A 149 11.04 -5.66 10.17
N ALA A 150 10.81 -6.86 10.72
CA ALA A 150 11.89 -7.72 11.22
C ALA A 150 12.95 -8.09 10.16
N PRO A 151 12.59 -8.53 8.93
CA PRO A 151 13.59 -8.81 7.89
C PRO A 151 14.32 -7.53 7.43
N CYS A 152 13.63 -6.39 7.34
CA CYS A 152 14.28 -5.12 7.03
C CYS A 152 15.30 -4.68 8.10
N GLU A 153 14.96 -4.82 9.38
CA GLU A 153 15.88 -4.53 10.49
C GLU A 153 17.09 -5.47 10.46
N ALA A 154 16.88 -6.77 10.25
CA ALA A 154 17.96 -7.73 10.12
C ALA A 154 18.89 -7.40 8.93
N GLN A 155 18.33 -6.97 7.80
CA GLN A 155 19.10 -6.53 6.65
C GLN A 155 19.91 -5.26 6.95
N MET A 156 19.31 -4.29 7.63
CA MET A 156 20.01 -3.06 8.04
C MET A 156 21.17 -3.35 8.99
N GLU A 157 21.00 -4.23 9.98
CA GLU A 157 22.09 -4.62 10.88
C GLU A 157 23.19 -5.40 10.14
N ASN A 158 22.85 -6.24 9.15
CA ASN A 158 23.84 -6.87 8.28
C ASN A 158 24.63 -5.84 7.46
N TRP A 159 23.97 -4.83 6.87
CA TRP A 159 24.68 -3.77 6.15
C TRP A 159 25.57 -2.93 7.07
N LYS A 160 25.11 -2.62 8.28
CA LYS A 160 25.88 -1.89 9.29
C LYS A 160 27.14 -2.65 9.70
N THR A 161 27.04 -3.95 9.96
CA THR A 161 28.21 -4.78 10.28
C THR A 161 29.18 -4.88 9.09
N ASN A 162 28.67 -5.11 7.88
CA ASN A 162 29.50 -5.11 6.67
C ASN A 162 30.21 -3.78 6.43
N LEU A 163 29.54 -2.66 6.66
CA LEU A 163 30.12 -1.33 6.52
C LEU A 163 31.27 -1.11 7.50
N GLN A 164 31.14 -1.57 8.75
CA GLN A 164 32.23 -1.53 9.73
C GLN A 164 33.45 -2.33 9.26
N VAL A 165 33.23 -3.53 8.69
CA VAL A 165 34.30 -4.35 8.13
C VAL A 165 34.96 -3.66 6.94
N MET A 166 34.18 -3.05 6.03
CA MET A 166 34.73 -2.34 4.87
C MET A 166 35.55 -1.11 5.29
N ALA A 167 35.09 -0.34 6.27
CA ALA A 167 35.84 0.78 6.82
C ALA A 167 37.17 0.34 7.47
N ALA A 168 37.19 -0.81 8.14
CA ALA A 168 38.43 -1.37 8.67
C ALA A 168 39.41 -1.77 7.56
N LYS A 169 38.91 -2.42 6.50
CA LYS A 169 39.72 -2.81 5.33
C LYS A 169 40.25 -1.61 4.57
N GLU A 170 39.45 -0.55 4.40
CA GLU A 170 39.89 0.70 3.78
C GLU A 170 41.10 1.28 4.51
N ARG A 171 41.02 1.41 5.84
CA ARG A 171 42.15 1.90 6.65
C ARG A 171 43.37 1.01 6.51
N GLN A 172 43.18 -0.32 6.51
CA GLN A 172 44.27 -1.26 6.29
C GLN A 172 44.95 -1.06 4.93
N TYR A 173 44.17 -0.92 3.85
CA TYR A 173 44.72 -0.71 2.52
C TYR A 173 45.41 0.65 2.39
N LEU A 174 44.85 1.70 2.96
CA LEU A 174 45.51 3.02 3.00
C LEU A 174 46.86 2.95 3.73
N GLN A 175 46.90 2.27 4.88
CA GLN A 175 48.14 2.05 5.63
C GLN A 175 49.16 1.24 4.81
N GLN A 176 48.72 0.17 4.14
CA GLN A 176 49.57 -0.65 3.28
C GLN A 176 50.12 0.16 2.10
N CYS A 177 49.28 0.94 1.41
CA CYS A 177 49.71 1.83 0.33
C CYS A 177 50.74 2.85 0.81
N ALA A 178 50.52 3.47 1.97
CA ALA A 178 51.47 4.39 2.57
C ALA A 178 52.82 3.69 2.88
N ASN A 179 52.76 2.48 3.43
CA ASN A 179 53.95 1.68 3.73
C ASN A 179 54.73 1.32 2.45
N TYR A 180 54.05 0.83 1.41
CA TYR A 180 54.69 0.50 0.13
C TYR A 180 55.28 1.74 -0.55
N LYS A 181 54.59 2.88 -0.51
CA LYS A 181 55.11 4.14 -1.02
C LYS A 181 56.39 4.56 -0.29
N SER A 182 56.45 4.39 1.03
CA SER A 182 57.66 4.62 1.82
C SER A 182 58.80 3.68 1.42
N VAL A 183 58.52 2.39 1.22
CA VAL A 183 59.52 1.41 0.76
C VAL A 183 60.04 1.77 -0.63
N LEU A 184 59.17 2.12 -1.57
CA LEU A 184 59.55 2.55 -2.92
C LEU A 184 60.44 3.79 -2.88
N ASN A 185 60.06 4.80 -2.08
CA ASN A 185 60.87 6.00 -1.89
C ASN A 185 62.25 5.66 -1.29
N ARG A 186 62.33 4.73 -0.32
CA ARG A 186 63.60 4.30 0.28
C ARG A 186 64.54 3.64 -0.73
N VAL A 187 63.98 2.89 -1.68
CA VAL A 187 64.75 2.23 -2.75
C VAL A 187 65.08 3.21 -3.90
N GLY A 188 64.67 4.48 -3.79
CA GLY A 188 64.91 5.49 -4.81
C GLY A 188 64.09 5.27 -6.08
N TYR A 189 62.95 4.57 -5.97
CA TYR A 189 62.06 4.35 -7.10
C TYR A 189 61.49 5.69 -7.59
N ALA A 190 61.66 5.94 -8.88
CA ALA A 190 61.08 7.08 -9.58
C ALA A 190 60.14 6.55 -10.69
N PRO A 191 59.02 7.24 -10.99
CA PRO A 191 58.07 6.80 -12.03
C PRO A 191 58.71 6.52 -13.40
N GLU A 192 59.83 7.18 -13.69
CA GLU A 192 60.63 7.03 -14.91
C GLU A 192 61.30 5.65 -15.04
N ILE A 193 61.51 4.95 -13.92
CA ILE A 193 62.07 3.59 -13.85
C ILE A 193 60.94 2.54 -13.82
N SER A 194 59.68 2.96 -14.07
CA SER A 194 58.58 2.02 -14.25
C SER A 194 58.83 1.12 -15.46
N HIS A 195 58.41 -0.15 -15.39
CA HIS A 195 58.59 -1.10 -16.48
C HIS A 195 58.06 -0.58 -17.81
N GLY A 196 56.86 0.04 -17.82
CA GLY A 196 56.29 0.62 -19.02
C GLY A 196 57.18 1.71 -19.62
N MET A 197 57.65 2.65 -18.78
CA MET A 197 58.55 3.72 -19.21
C MET A 197 59.90 3.17 -19.71
N LEU A 198 60.45 2.15 -19.05
CA LEU A 198 61.70 1.52 -19.47
C LEU A 198 61.57 0.80 -20.82
N VAL A 199 60.44 0.15 -21.07
CA VAL A 199 60.13 -0.49 -22.36
C VAL A 199 60.04 0.57 -23.45
N GLU A 200 59.29 1.66 -23.21
CA GLU A 200 59.21 2.79 -24.15
C GLU A 200 60.58 3.42 -24.43
N MET A 201 61.41 3.59 -23.41
CA MET A 201 62.77 4.12 -23.56
C MET A 201 63.68 3.16 -24.36
N ASP A 202 63.57 1.84 -24.17
CA ASP A 202 64.33 0.86 -24.96
C ASP A 202 63.86 0.81 -26.41
N GLU A 203 62.56 0.92 -26.66
CA GLU A 203 62.01 1.05 -28.00
C GLU A 203 62.54 2.31 -28.69
N HIS A 204 62.49 3.45 -28.03
CA HIS A 204 63.04 4.70 -28.56
C HIS A 204 64.57 4.61 -28.79
N ARG A 205 65.30 3.94 -27.89
CA ARG A 205 66.73 3.65 -28.05
C ARG A 205 67.00 2.78 -29.28
N LYS A 206 66.22 1.72 -29.50
CA LYS A 206 66.33 0.85 -30.69
C LYS A 206 66.03 1.62 -31.98
N GLU A 207 65.04 2.51 -31.97
CA GLU A 207 64.74 3.35 -33.13
C GLU A 207 65.87 4.33 -33.44
N LEU A 208 66.43 4.98 -32.41
CA LEU A 208 67.63 5.81 -32.55
C LEU A 208 68.80 5.00 -33.10
N GLU A 209 69.05 3.83 -32.54
CA GLU A 209 70.13 2.93 -32.98
C GLU A 209 69.97 2.51 -34.45
N LYS A 210 68.74 2.22 -34.89
CA LYS A 210 68.42 1.93 -36.30
C LYS A 210 68.76 3.11 -37.23
N LYS A 211 68.58 4.35 -36.77
CA LYS A 211 68.91 5.57 -37.53
C LYS A 211 70.41 5.89 -37.48
N THR A 212 71.07 5.69 -36.35
CA THR A 212 72.46 6.10 -36.13
C THR A 212 73.49 5.09 -36.65
N LYS A 213 73.19 3.78 -36.62
CA LYS A 213 74.08 2.72 -37.17
C LYS A 213 74.56 2.98 -38.62
N PRO A 214 73.68 3.23 -39.60
CA PRO A 214 74.13 3.48 -40.97
C PRO A 214 74.96 4.77 -41.09
N ILE A 215 74.67 5.79 -40.24
CA ILE A 215 75.45 7.04 -40.19
C ILE A 215 76.86 6.79 -39.64
N LEU A 216 77.00 5.94 -38.63
CA LEU A 216 78.31 5.56 -38.10
C LEU A 216 79.08 4.65 -39.08
N GLU A 217 78.41 3.73 -39.76
CA GLU A 217 79.04 2.89 -40.80
C GLU A 217 79.57 3.74 -41.96
N THR A 218 78.80 4.72 -42.41
CA THR A 218 79.27 5.67 -43.44
C THR A 218 80.38 6.57 -42.91
N LEU A 219 80.35 7.01 -41.66
CA LEU A 219 81.47 7.77 -41.08
C LEU A 219 82.75 6.93 -40.98
N ARG A 220 82.63 5.65 -40.61
CA ARG A 220 83.75 4.73 -40.47
C ARG A 220 84.41 4.45 -41.82
N SER A 221 83.62 4.30 -42.88
CA SER A 221 84.18 4.14 -44.23
C SER A 221 84.97 5.37 -44.68
N TYR A 222 84.62 6.58 -44.22
CA TYR A 222 85.44 7.78 -44.47
C TYR A 222 86.73 7.82 -43.62
N GLN A 223 86.74 7.25 -42.42
CA GLN A 223 87.94 7.20 -41.56
C GLN A 223 89.00 6.22 -42.05
N ASP A 224 88.63 5.24 -42.86
CA ASP A 224 89.57 4.29 -43.49
C ASP A 224 90.35 4.92 -44.66
N LEU A 225 89.99 6.13 -45.10
CA LEU A 225 90.75 6.86 -46.12
C LEU A 225 91.79 7.80 -45.48
N PRO A 226 93.04 7.82 -45.98
CA PRO A 226 94.05 8.78 -45.55
C PRO A 226 93.55 10.23 -45.71
N PRO A 227 93.84 11.13 -44.76
CA PRO A 227 93.36 12.52 -44.79
C PRO A 227 93.96 13.37 -45.93
N ASP A 228 94.96 12.86 -46.66
CA ASP A 228 95.57 13.50 -47.83
C ASP A 228 95.00 12.92 -49.14
N LYS A 229 94.43 13.79 -49.99
CA LYS A 229 93.74 13.44 -51.24
C LYS A 229 94.61 12.64 -52.21
N ALA A 230 95.92 12.91 -52.24
CA ALA A 230 96.83 12.19 -53.12
C ALA A 230 97.09 10.75 -52.62
N LEU A 231 97.24 10.58 -51.31
CA LEU A 231 97.45 9.27 -50.68
C LEU A 231 96.18 8.42 -50.65
N ALA A 232 95.01 9.04 -50.52
CA ALA A 232 93.72 8.37 -50.66
C ALA A 232 93.52 7.80 -52.07
N ALA A 233 93.89 8.54 -53.12
CA ALA A 233 93.81 8.06 -54.50
C ALA A 233 94.74 6.85 -54.75
N LEU A 234 95.95 6.89 -54.17
CA LEU A 234 96.93 5.81 -54.29
C LEU A 234 96.47 4.55 -53.51
N ALA A 235 95.93 4.73 -52.30
CA ALA A 235 95.35 3.64 -51.52
C ALA A 235 94.14 2.99 -52.21
N ILE A 236 93.30 3.78 -52.89
CA ILE A 236 92.20 3.26 -53.73
C ILE A 236 92.77 2.45 -54.90
N GLU A 237 93.83 2.93 -55.56
CA GLU A 237 94.46 2.24 -56.69
C GLU A 237 95.15 0.93 -56.26
N ASP A 238 95.81 0.92 -55.10
CA ASP A 238 96.41 -0.29 -54.52
C ASP A 238 95.34 -1.30 -54.11
N LYS A 239 94.21 -0.84 -53.53
CA LYS A 239 93.07 -1.74 -53.24
C LYS A 239 92.42 -2.26 -54.52
N LYS A 240 92.31 -1.46 -55.58
CA LYS A 240 91.86 -1.93 -56.91
C LYS A 240 92.80 -2.97 -57.49
N ARG A 241 94.12 -2.78 -57.38
CA ARG A 241 95.12 -3.78 -57.81
C ARG A 241 95.03 -5.07 -57.00
N GLN A 242 94.86 -4.98 -55.68
CA GLN A 242 94.63 -6.16 -54.83
C GLN A 242 93.34 -6.88 -55.20
N TYR A 243 92.28 -6.13 -55.53
CA TYR A 243 91.01 -6.70 -55.99
C TYR A 243 91.15 -7.39 -57.34
N ALA A 244 91.77 -6.74 -58.32
CA ALA A 244 92.04 -7.32 -59.64
C ALA A 244 92.98 -8.53 -59.56
N ALA A 245 93.95 -8.53 -58.64
CA ALA A 245 94.81 -9.69 -58.40
C ALA A 245 94.05 -10.86 -57.76
N ALA A 246 93.13 -10.58 -56.82
CA ALA A 246 92.27 -11.60 -56.24
C ALA A 246 91.27 -12.15 -57.27
N GLU A 247 90.74 -11.30 -58.14
CA GLU A 247 89.84 -11.68 -59.24
C GLU A 247 90.59 -12.55 -60.25
N LYS A 248 91.80 -12.16 -60.66
CA LYS A 248 92.66 -12.98 -61.53
C LYS A 248 93.07 -14.31 -60.88
N TYR A 249 93.33 -14.32 -59.57
CA TYR A 249 93.58 -15.57 -58.84
C TYR A 249 92.34 -16.48 -58.83
N LEU A 250 91.14 -15.90 -58.68
CA LEU A 250 89.88 -16.63 -58.76
C LEU A 250 89.63 -17.18 -60.17
N GLU A 251 89.97 -16.41 -61.21
CA GLU A 251 89.95 -16.85 -62.61
C GLU A 251 90.97 -17.96 -62.90
N ASP A 252 92.20 -17.86 -62.40
CA ASP A 252 93.24 -18.89 -62.55
C ASP A 252 92.86 -20.19 -61.80
N VAL A 253 92.24 -20.09 -60.62
CA VAL A 253 91.69 -21.24 -59.88
C VAL A 253 90.53 -21.88 -60.66
N LEU A 254 89.66 -21.08 -61.29
CA LEU A 254 88.58 -21.58 -62.15
C LEU A 254 89.12 -22.24 -63.44
N HIS A 255 90.15 -21.67 -64.07
CA HIS A 255 90.79 -22.26 -65.25
C HIS A 255 91.55 -23.56 -64.91
N SER A 256 92.25 -23.62 -63.78
CA SER A 256 92.89 -24.84 -63.30
C SER A 256 91.88 -25.96 -62.95
N ALA A 257 90.64 -25.62 -62.61
CA ALA A 257 89.57 -26.60 -62.37
C ALA A 257 88.91 -27.09 -63.68
N LEU A 258 89.01 -26.33 -64.77
CA LEU A 258 88.45 -26.67 -66.09
C LEU A 258 89.44 -27.44 -66.99
N SER A 259 90.75 -27.29 -66.81
CA SER A 259 91.78 -28.05 -67.57
C SER A 259 92.09 -29.45 -67.02
N THR A 260 91.52 -29.82 -65.87
CA THR A 260 91.66 -31.16 -65.25
C THR A 260 90.43 -32.04 -65.46
N SER A 261 89.57 -31.72 -66.44
CA SER A 261 88.32 -32.44 -66.75
C SER A 261 88.20 -32.88 -68.22
N GLU A 262 89.32 -33.26 -68.86
CA GLU A 262 89.38 -34.18 -70.02
C GLU A 262 90.17 -35.45 -69.64
#